data_AF-A0A1Y4S1W3-F1
#
_entry.id   AF-A0A1Y4S1W3-F1
#
_cell.length_a   1.000
_cell.length_b   1.000
_cell.length_c   1.000
_cell.angle_alpha   90.00
_cell.angle_beta   90.00
_cell.angle_gamma   90.00
#
_symmetry.space_group_name_H-M   'P 1'
#
loop_
_entity.id
_entity.type
_entity.pdbx_description
1 polymer ?
#
loop_
_entity_poly.entity_id
_entity_poly.type
_entity_poly.pdbx_seq_one_letter_code
_entity_poly.pdbx_strand_id
1 'polypeptide(L)' 'MNALTFEETNLLCIYNPGTRQGAIEALTEMRGHLQADEDELLALTDSTLAKLRAMTDAEFDELELYPDFDE' A
#
# COMPACT_ATOMS: atom_id res chain seq x y z
N MET A 1 1.89 12.46 -10.48
CA MET A 1 1.45 11.44 -9.52
C MET A 1 2.10 11.74 -8.18
N ASN A 2 1.38 11.69 -7.06
CA ASN A 2 2.02 11.87 -5.75
C ASN A 2 2.71 10.56 -5.38
N ALA A 3 4.00 10.63 -5.05
CA ALA A 3 4.75 9.49 -4.55
C ALA A 3 4.15 8.94 -3.25
N LEU A 4 4.45 7.68 -2.96
CA LEU A 4 4.10 7.06 -1.68
C LEU A 4 4.92 7.71 -0.55
N THR A 5 4.31 7.83 0.63
CA THR A 5 5.03 8.20 1.86
C THR A 5 5.73 6.98 2.44
N PHE A 6 6.60 7.21 3.42
CA PHE A 6 7.28 6.13 4.12
C PHE A 6 6.30 5.14 4.78
N GLU A 7 5.23 5.65 5.41
CA GLU A 7 4.21 4.82 6.04
C GLU A 7 3.44 3.97 5.02
N GLU A 8 3.10 4.54 3.86
CA GLU A 8 2.39 3.83 2.80
C GLU A 8 3.28 2.75 2.17
N THR A 9 4.57 3.05 1.97
CA THR A 9 5.56 2.05 1.52
C THR A 9 5.69 0.91 2.53
N ASN A 10 5.80 1.20 3.82
CA ASN A 10 5.86 0.17 4.85
C ASN A 10 4.58 -0.69 4.89
N LEU A 11 3.42 -0.07 4.73
CA LEU A 11 2.15 -0.80 4.65
C LEU A 11 2.16 -1.75 3.44
N LEU A 12 2.66 -1.30 2.29
CA LEU A 12 2.80 -2.15 1.11
C LEU A 12 3.82 -3.27 1.29
N CYS A 13 4.94 -3.04 1.97
CA CYS A 13 5.90 -4.11 2.27
C CYS A 13 5.27 -5.28 3.05
N ILE A 14 4.23 -5.00 3.87
CA ILE A 14 3.52 -6.02 4.64
C ILE A 14 2.46 -6.74 3.78
N TYR A 15 1.73 -6.01 2.95
CA TYR A 15 0.52 -6.52 2.27
C TYR A 15 0.69 -6.79 0.77
N ASN A 16 1.83 -6.45 0.15
CA ASN A 16 2.06 -6.61 -1.28
C ASN A 16 2.33 -8.08 -1.65
N PRO A 17 1.46 -8.74 -2.46
CA PRO A 17 1.68 -10.10 -2.95
C PRO A 17 2.54 -10.15 -4.23
N GLY A 18 3.11 -9.02 -4.66
CA GLY A 18 3.99 -8.89 -5.82
C GLY A 18 3.36 -8.26 -7.06
N THR A 19 2.10 -7.79 -6.99
CA THR A 19 1.44 -7.06 -8.09
C THR A 19 0.61 -5.90 -7.57
N ARG A 20 0.49 -4.82 -8.35
CA ARG A 20 -0.35 -3.65 -8.01
C ARG A 20 -1.79 -4.05 -7.70
N GLN A 21 -2.38 -4.87 -8.58
CA GLN A 21 -3.75 -5.33 -8.42
C GLN A 21 -3.91 -6.21 -7.15
N GLY A 22 -2.98 -7.13 -6.90
CA GLY A 22 -2.99 -7.94 -5.69
C GLY A 22 -2.83 -7.10 -4.41
N ALA A 23 -2.00 -6.06 -4.43
CA ALA A 23 -1.86 -5.14 -3.30
C ALA A 23 -3.16 -4.36 -3.05
N ILE A 24 -3.86 -3.92 -4.10
CA ILE A 24 -5.19 -3.28 -3.98
C ILE A 24 -6.20 -4.23 -3.33
N GLU A 25 -6.21 -5.50 -3.75
CA GLU A 25 -7.13 -6.52 -3.22
C GLU A 25 -6.85 -6.80 -1.75
N ALA A 26 -5.59 -7.08 -1.40
CA ALA A 26 -5.16 -7.34 -0.02
C ALA A 26 -5.46 -6.17 0.92
N LEU A 27 -5.16 -4.93 0.51
CA LEU A 27 -5.46 -3.74 1.31
C LEU A 27 -6.96 -3.46 1.40
N THR A 28 -7.74 -3.75 0.35
CA THR A 28 -9.20 -3.60 0.40
C THR A 28 -9.83 -4.60 1.37
N GLU A 29 -9.35 -5.84 1.39
CA GLU A 29 -9.76 -6.85 2.38
C GLU A 29 -9.38 -6.42 3.80
N MET A 30 -8.12 -6.04 4.04
CA MET A 30 -7.65 -5.55 5.33
C MET A 30 -8.47 -4.36 5.83
N ARG A 31 -8.74 -3.39 4.95
CA ARG A 31 -9.57 -2.22 5.28
C ARG A 31 -10.99 -2.60 5.71
N GLY A 32 -11.53 -3.72 5.21
CA GLY A 32 -12.84 -4.24 5.62
C GLY A 32 -12.88 -4.75 7.06
N HIS A 33 -11.71 -5.03 7.66
CA HIS A 33 -11.59 -5.46 9.05
C HIS A 33 -11.39 -4.30 10.03
N LEU A 34 -10.98 -3.12 9.54
CA LEU A 34 -10.71 -1.97 10.39
C LEU A 34 -11.99 -1.37 10.95
N GLN A 35 -11.93 -1.00 12.23
CA GLN A 35 -13.00 -0.33 12.95
C GLN A 35 -12.87 1.19 12.85
N ALA A 36 -13.96 1.91 13.14
CA ALA A 36 -14.01 3.37 12.99
C ALA A 36 -13.10 4.14 13.95
N ASP A 37 -12.67 3.51 15.05
CA ASP A 37 -11.71 4.02 16.01
C ASP A 37 -10.25 3.78 15.60
N GLU A 38 -9.99 2.99 14.55
CA GLU A 38 -8.68 2.83 13.90
C GLU A 38 -8.49 3.88 12.80
N ASP A 39 -8.75 5.15 13.12
CA ASP A 39 -8.84 6.26 12.18
C ASP A 39 -7.54 6.54 11.42
N GLU A 40 -6.39 6.48 12.09
CA GLU A 40 -5.07 6.66 11.47
C GLU A 40 -4.78 5.57 10.43
N LEU A 41 -5.04 4.30 10.77
CA LEU A 41 -4.79 3.18 9.87
C LEU A 41 -5.80 3.15 8.72
N LEU A 42 -7.05 3.52 8.97
CA LEU A 42 -8.06 3.73 7.93
C LEU A 42 -7.60 4.80 6.92
N ALA A 43 -7.18 5.96 7.41
CA ALA A 43 -6.71 7.07 6.57
C ALA A 43 -5.46 6.68 5.77
N LEU A 44 -4.51 5.99 6.39
CA LEU A 44 -3.31 5.48 5.73
C LEU A 44 -3.66 4.48 4.61
N THR A 45 -4.55 3.54 4.90
CA THR A 45 -4.99 2.51 3.94
C THR A 45 -5.76 3.13 2.78
N ASP A 46 -6.63 4.11 3.05
CA ASP A 46 -7.36 4.84 2.02
C ASP A 46 -6.45 5.65 1.11
N SER A 47 -5.48 6.37 1.68
CA SER A 47 -4.49 7.12 0.92
C SER A 47 -3.66 6.20 0.03
N THR A 48 -3.18 5.08 0.58
CA THR A 48 -2.42 4.07 -0.15
C THR A 48 -3.23 3.50 -1.32
N LEU A 49 -4.48 3.08 -1.08
CA LEU A 49 -5.39 2.57 -2.11
C LEU A 49 -5.65 3.60 -3.22
N ALA A 50 -5.84 4.88 -2.87
CA ALA A 50 -6.04 5.93 -3.85
C ALA A 50 -4.82 6.10 -4.77
N LYS A 51 -3.61 6.06 -4.20
CA LYS A 51 -2.37 6.16 -4.98
C LYS A 51 -2.14 4.93 -5.86
N LEU A 52 -2.36 3.72 -5.34
CA LEU A 52 -2.28 2.48 -6.12
C LEU A 52 -3.26 2.45 -7.31
N ARG A 53 -4.46 2.99 -7.13
CA ARG A 53 -5.46 3.09 -8.20
C ARG A 53 -5.11 4.16 -9.23
N ALA A 54 -4.39 5.21 -8.81
CA ALA A 54 -3.95 6.25 -9.71
C ALA A 54 -2.76 5.81 -10.56
N MET A 55 -1.87 4.96 -10.02
CA MET A 55 -0.65 4.51 -10.70
C MET A 55 -0.88 3.34 -11.67
N THR A 56 0.03 3.23 -12.64
CA THR A 56 0.14 2.13 -13.58
C THR A 56 0.91 0.95 -12.99
N ASP A 57 0.81 -0.22 -13.63
CA ASP A 57 1.60 -1.39 -13.23
C ASP A 57 3.10 -1.13 -13.39
N ALA A 58 3.51 -0.39 -14.43
CA ALA A 58 4.92 -0.03 -14.65
C ALA A 58 5.48 0.87 -13.54
N GLU A 59 4.72 1.89 -13.10
CA GLU A 59 5.11 2.73 -11.97
C GLU A 59 5.17 1.94 -10.65
N PHE A 60 4.33 0.90 -10.51
CA PHE A 60 4.36 0.02 -9.35
C PHE A 60 5.58 -0.90 -9.33
N ASP A 61 5.97 -1.45 -10.48
CA ASP A 61 7.14 -2.33 -10.61
C ASP A 61 8.47 -1.61 -10.31
N GLU A 62 8.48 -0.27 -10.41
CA GLU A 62 9.61 0.59 -10.03
C GLU A 62 9.71 0.82 -8.49
N LEU A 63 8.70 0.43 -7.71
CA LEU A 63 8.72 0.60 -6.26
C LEU A 63 9.61 -0.45 -5.59
N GLU A 64 10.56 0.02 -4.78
CA GLU A 64 11.40 -0.85 -3.93
C GLU A 64 10.62 -1.29 -2.68
N LEU A 65 9.74 -2.29 -2.84
CA LEU A 65 8.87 -2.82 -1.77
C LEU A 65 9.48 -4.04 -1.04
N TYR A 66 10.81 -4.12 -1.00
CA TYR A 66 11.52 -5.17 -0.30
C TYR A 66 12.16 -4.58 0.96
N PRO A 67 12.14 -5.30 2.10
CA PRO A 67 12.92 -4.86 3.24
C PRO A 67 14.40 -4.92 2.86
N ASP A 68 15.11 -3.81 3.07
CA ASP A 68 16.55 -3.76 2.92
C ASP A 68 17.18 -4.55 4.09
N PHE A 69 17.61 -5.78 3.81
CA PHE A 69 18.25 -6.68 4.78
C PHE A 69 19.78 -6.62 4.68
N ASP A 70 20.36 -5.73 3.88
CA ASP A 70 21.80 -5.69 3.57
C ASP A 70 22.63 -4.83 4.55
N GLU A 71 22.31 -4.85 5.85
CA GLU A 71 23.15 -4.25 6.92
C GLU A 71 23.90 -5.29 7.78
#